data_AF-A0A0F5JCS7-F1
#
_entry.id   AF-A0A0F5JCS7-F1
#
_cell.length_a   1.000
_cell.length_b   1.000
_cell.length_c   1.000
_cell.angle_alpha   90.00
_cell.angle_beta   90.00
_cell.angle_gamma   90.00
#
_symmetry.space_group_name_H-M   'P 1'
#
loop_
_entity.id
_entity.type
_entity.pdbx_description
1 polymer ?
#
loop_
_entity_poly.entity_id
_entity_poly.type
_entity_poly.pdbx_seq_one_letter_code
_entity_poly.pdbx_strand_id
1 'polypeptide(L)'
;MDIFDLFFRTGPAIKVIFKLGFMPGENEFYELTCQQYQDYFETFGHTDEKVFILLPEDKDKYKEFAAGDTFCMTESEKDSLKDGIAVIEKYCQESGKQFNSVHEKLSYVASRLPDAFSKGTPFATH
;
A
#
# COMPACT_ATOMS: atom_id res chain seq x y z
N MET A 1 4.68 -4.44 -19.38
CA MET A 1 3.68 -4.79 -18.35
C MET A 1 2.36 -4.40 -18.94
N ASP A 2 1.42 -5.34 -19.00
CA ASP A 2 0.12 -5.07 -19.62
C ASP A 2 -0.70 -4.16 -18.70
N ILE A 3 -1.42 -3.20 -19.27
CA ILE A 3 -2.33 -2.31 -18.51
C ILE A 3 -3.44 -3.12 -17.83
N PHE A 4 -3.82 -4.27 -18.37
CA PHE A 4 -4.76 -5.21 -17.75
C PHE A 4 -4.15 -5.86 -16.49
N ASP A 5 -2.87 -6.25 -16.48
CA ASP A 5 -2.22 -6.74 -15.25
C ASP A 5 -2.20 -5.67 -14.14
N LEU A 6 -1.98 -4.41 -14.54
CA LEU A 6 -2.00 -3.25 -13.65
C LEU A 6 -3.40 -2.99 -13.08
N PHE A 7 -4.45 -3.11 -13.89
CA PHE A 7 -5.82 -2.88 -13.44
C PHE A 7 -6.39 -4.03 -12.60
N PHE A 8 -6.07 -5.27 -12.94
CA PHE A 8 -6.74 -6.44 -12.39
C PHE A 8 -5.96 -7.18 -11.29
N ARG A 9 -4.63 -7.01 -11.19
CA ARG A 9 -3.81 -7.65 -10.13
C ARG A 9 -3.22 -6.64 -9.15
N THR A 10 -2.51 -5.63 -9.64
CA THR A 10 -1.76 -4.69 -8.77
C THR A 10 -2.49 -3.39 -8.47
N GLY A 11 -3.63 -3.13 -9.13
CA GLY A 11 -4.35 -1.87 -9.00
C GLY A 11 -4.95 -1.60 -7.62
N PRO A 12 -5.61 -2.57 -6.97
CA PRO A 12 -6.03 -2.44 -5.58
C PRO A 12 -4.84 -2.12 -4.64
N ALA A 13 -3.70 -2.79 -4.84
CA ALA A 13 -2.48 -2.55 -4.07
C ALA A 13 -1.92 -1.14 -4.27
N ILE A 14 -1.83 -0.65 -5.51
CA ILE A 14 -1.38 0.72 -5.81
C ILE A 14 -2.29 1.75 -5.14
N LYS A 15 -3.61 1.51 -5.14
CA LYS A 15 -4.56 2.38 -4.45
C LYS A 15 -4.36 2.38 -2.93
N VAL A 16 -4.05 1.22 -2.33
CA VAL A 16 -3.66 1.14 -0.91
C VAL A 16 -2.37 1.92 -0.67
N ILE A 17 -1.36 1.81 -1.52
CA ILE A 17 -0.11 2.59 -1.40
C ILE A 17 -0.39 4.10 -1.48
N PHE A 18 -1.24 4.54 -2.40
CA PHE A 18 -1.64 5.96 -2.44
C PHE A 18 -2.43 6.40 -1.22
N LYS A 19 -3.30 5.54 -0.67
CA LYS A 19 -3.99 5.80 0.59
C LYS A 19 -3.03 5.88 1.77
N LEU A 20 -1.99 5.03 1.77
CA LEU A 20 -0.93 5.04 2.78
C LEU A 20 0.04 6.20 2.59
N GLY A 21 0.18 6.75 1.39
CA GLY A 21 1.10 7.83 1.02
C GLY A 21 2.58 7.65 1.35
N PHE A 22 2.98 6.42 1.71
CA PHE A 22 4.34 5.95 1.72
C PHE A 22 4.38 4.51 1.17
N MET A 23 5.58 4.01 0.89
CA MET A 23 5.81 2.63 0.44
C MET A 23 6.37 1.84 1.62
N PRO A 24 5.59 0.91 2.22
CA PRO A 24 6.04 0.18 3.40
C PRO A 24 7.17 -0.80 3.11
N GLY A 25 8.11 -0.92 4.05
CA GLY A 25 9.19 -1.91 4.04
C GLY A 25 8.80 -3.24 4.69
N GLU A 26 9.53 -4.32 4.39
CA GLU A 26 9.29 -5.66 4.99
C GLU A 26 9.32 -5.67 6.51
N ASN A 27 10.15 -4.80 7.10
CA ASN A 27 10.30 -4.62 8.54
C ASN A 27 9.10 -3.93 9.22
N GLU A 28 8.18 -3.36 8.45
CA GLU A 28 6.99 -2.68 8.98
C GLU A 28 5.78 -3.64 9.10
N PHE A 29 5.91 -4.90 8.65
CA PHE A 29 4.85 -5.92 8.75
C PHE A 29 5.12 -6.88 9.90
N TYR A 30 4.18 -6.94 10.84
CA TYR A 30 4.27 -7.81 12.00
C TYR A 30 3.15 -8.83 11.97
N GLU A 31 3.49 -10.13 12.05
CA GLU A 31 2.47 -11.18 12.15
C GLU A 31 1.68 -10.99 13.45
N LEU A 32 0.36 -11.17 13.37
CA LEU A 32 -0.50 -11.05 14.55
C LEU A 32 -0.10 -12.06 15.63
N THR A 33 -0.19 -11.63 16.89
CA THR A 33 -0.09 -12.52 18.04
C THR A 33 -1.35 -13.38 18.17
N CYS A 34 -1.28 -14.49 18.92
CA CYS A 34 -2.44 -15.35 19.16
C CYS A 34 -3.68 -14.59 19.68
N GLN A 35 -3.48 -13.59 20.53
CA GLN A 35 -4.58 -12.77 21.05
C GLN A 35 -5.19 -11.88 19.94
N GLN A 36 -4.35 -11.26 19.12
CA GLN A 36 -4.82 -10.42 18.01
C GLN A 36 -5.52 -11.23 16.92
N TYR A 37 -5.14 -12.50 16.71
CA TYR A 37 -5.89 -13.40 15.82
C TYR A 37 -7.31 -13.66 16.33
N GLN A 38 -7.51 -13.77 17.65
CA GLN A 38 -8.86 -13.93 18.23
C GLN A 38 -9.71 -12.71 17.90
N ASP A 39 -9.20 -11.50 18.20
CA ASP A 39 -9.91 -10.24 17.93
C ASP A 39 -10.18 -10.05 16.42
N TYR A 40 -9.22 -10.43 15.57
CA TYR A 40 -9.35 -10.38 14.12
C TYR A 40 -10.44 -11.34 13.63
N PHE A 41 -10.47 -12.58 14.11
CA PHE A 41 -11.48 -13.56 13.69
C PHE A 41 -12.89 -13.17 14.13
N GLU A 42 -13.04 -12.53 15.30
CA GLU A 42 -14.34 -12.00 15.75
C GLU A 42 -14.85 -10.87 14.85
N THR A 43 -13.95 -10.05 14.32
CA THR A 43 -14.29 -8.85 13.53
C THR A 43 -14.43 -9.14 12.03
N PHE A 44 -13.51 -9.93 11.47
CA PHE A 44 -13.34 -10.13 10.02
C PHE A 44 -13.58 -11.57 9.55
N GLY A 45 -13.73 -12.52 10.49
CA GLY A 45 -13.89 -13.94 10.20
C GLY A 45 -12.56 -14.70 10.08
N HIS A 46 -12.66 -16.02 9.99
CA HIS A 46 -11.50 -16.91 9.92
C HIS A 46 -10.81 -16.86 8.55
N THR A 47 -9.49 -17.00 8.58
CA THR A 47 -8.64 -17.20 7.39
C THR A 47 -7.58 -18.26 7.70
N ASP A 48 -7.19 -19.01 6.67
CA ASP A 48 -6.07 -19.96 6.72
C ASP A 48 -4.72 -19.27 6.45
N GLU A 49 -4.74 -17.99 6.07
CA GLU A 49 -3.55 -17.19 5.80
C GLU A 49 -3.02 -16.53 7.07
N LYS A 50 -1.71 -16.28 7.07
CA LYS A 50 -1.11 -15.40 8.07
C LYS A 50 -1.65 -13.98 7.90
N VAL A 51 -1.93 -13.32 9.01
CA VAL A 51 -2.37 -11.93 9.04
C VAL A 51 -1.28 -11.08 9.66
N PHE A 52 -1.05 -9.92 9.05
CA PHE A 52 -0.03 -8.96 9.43
C PHE A 52 -0.67 -7.62 9.77
N ILE A 53 -0.15 -6.97 10.80
CA ILE A 53 -0.39 -5.55 11.10
C ILE A 53 0.73 -4.71 10.50
N LEU A 54 0.37 -3.66 9.78
CA LEU A 54 1.33 -2.67 9.27
C LEU A 54 1.59 -1.61 10.34
N LEU A 55 2.82 -1.54 10.84
CA LEU A 55 3.29 -0.56 11.82
C LEU A 55 4.47 0.21 11.21
N PRO A 56 4.24 1.42 10.70
CA PRO A 56 5.30 2.21 10.08
C PRO A 56 6.38 2.60 11.09
N GLU A 57 7.65 2.59 10.67
CA GLU A 57 8.78 2.98 11.52
C GLU A 57 8.69 4.47 11.90
N ASP A 58 8.27 5.29 10.95
CA ASP A 58 8.07 6.72 11.13
C ASP A 58 6.63 7.00 11.56
N LYS A 59 6.46 7.27 12.86
CA LYS A 59 5.16 7.55 13.48
C LYS A 59 4.53 8.84 12.95
N ASP A 60 5.31 9.77 12.39
CA ASP A 60 4.76 10.98 11.80
C ASP A 60 4.16 10.71 10.42
N LYS A 61 4.62 9.67 9.70
CA LYS A 61 3.88 9.13 8.53
C LYS A 61 2.53 8.59 8.98
N TYR A 62 2.47 7.82 10.08
CA TYR A 62 1.23 7.23 10.56
C TYR A 62 0.14 8.25 10.92
N LYS A 63 0.50 9.42 11.46
CA LYS A 63 -0.49 10.45 11.88
C LYS A 63 -1.28 11.06 10.73
N GLU A 64 -0.71 11.15 9.53
CA GLU A 64 -1.43 11.67 8.35
C GLU A 64 -2.42 10.65 7.77
N PHE A 65 -2.20 9.35 8.01
CA PHE A 65 -2.98 8.26 7.41
C PHE A 65 -3.96 7.58 8.37
N ALA A 66 -3.60 7.50 9.65
CA ALA A 66 -4.40 6.84 10.65
C ALA A 66 -5.24 7.86 11.41
N ALA A 67 -6.43 8.14 10.88
CA ALA A 67 -7.57 8.56 11.70
C ALA A 67 -8.04 7.41 12.62
N GLY A 68 -7.12 6.70 13.27
CA GLY A 68 -7.38 5.58 14.18
C GLY A 68 -7.37 4.17 13.58
N ASP A 69 -7.31 4.02 12.25
CA ASP A 69 -7.45 2.71 11.61
C ASP A 69 -6.15 1.91 11.60
N THR A 70 -6.21 0.71 12.19
CA THR A 70 -5.15 -0.29 12.11
C THR A 70 -5.24 -1.03 10.77
N PHE A 71 -4.18 -1.01 9.97
CA PHE A 71 -4.12 -1.76 8.72
C PHE A 71 -3.69 -3.19 8.98
N CYS A 72 -4.67 -4.10 8.99
CA CYS A 72 -4.45 -5.54 8.97
C CYS A 72 -4.59 -6.06 7.54
N MET A 73 -3.75 -7.02 7.16
CA MET A 73 -3.81 -7.66 5.85
C MET A 73 -3.32 -9.11 5.91
N THR A 74 -3.88 -9.94 5.06
CA THR A 74 -3.42 -11.32 4.85
C THR A 74 -2.05 -11.36 4.15
N GLU A 75 -1.42 -12.54 4.13
CA GLU A 75 -0.16 -12.77 3.43
C GLU A 75 -0.27 -12.45 1.94
N SER A 76 -1.36 -12.89 1.29
CA SER A 76 -1.60 -12.61 -0.13
C SER A 76 -1.79 -11.12 -0.42
N GLU A 77 -2.47 -10.39 0.47
CA GLU A 77 -2.62 -8.93 0.35
C GLU A 77 -1.29 -8.20 0.56
N LYS A 78 -0.47 -8.65 1.52
CA LYS A 78 0.88 -8.14 1.73
C LYS A 78 1.74 -8.33 0.48
N ASP A 79 1.71 -9.52 -0.13
CA ASP A 79 2.48 -9.78 -1.34
C ASP A 79 1.96 -8.96 -2.53
N SER A 80 0.64 -8.79 -2.65
CA SER A 80 0.05 -7.89 -3.64
C SER A 80 0.51 -6.43 -3.44
N LEU A 81 0.68 -5.99 -2.19
CA LEU A 81 1.22 -4.67 -1.86
C LEU A 81 2.66 -4.50 -2.35
N LYS A 82 3.50 -5.53 -2.16
CA LYS A 82 4.89 -5.55 -2.67
C LYS A 82 4.93 -5.47 -4.20
N ASP A 83 4.05 -6.20 -4.88
CA ASP A 83 3.93 -6.12 -6.33
C ASP A 83 3.54 -4.70 -6.77
N GLY A 84 2.61 -4.05 -6.04
CA GLY A 84 2.24 -2.65 -6.25
C GLY A 84 3.42 -1.68 -6.10
N ILE A 85 4.28 -1.89 -5.09
CA ILE A 85 5.50 -1.09 -4.88
C ILE A 85 6.47 -1.29 -6.05
N ALA A 86 6.69 -2.53 -6.48
CA ALA A 86 7.57 -2.85 -7.61
C ALA A 86 7.11 -2.17 -8.91
N VAL A 87 5.80 -2.09 -9.13
CA VAL A 87 5.22 -1.35 -10.26
C VAL A 87 5.54 0.14 -10.17
N ILE A 88 5.32 0.76 -9.01
CA ILE A 88 5.61 2.20 -8.79
C ILE A 88 7.08 2.49 -9.07
N GLU A 89 7.99 1.67 -8.52
CA GLU A 89 9.43 1.83 -8.77
C GLU A 89 9.78 1.70 -10.25
N LYS A 90 9.13 0.78 -10.97
CA LYS A 90 9.32 0.64 -12.42
C LYS A 90 8.90 1.89 -13.19
N TYR A 91 7.74 2.48 -12.88
CA TYR A 91 7.31 3.75 -13.47
C TYR A 91 8.32 4.88 -13.21
N CYS A 92 8.87 4.94 -12.01
CA CYS A 92 9.90 5.91 -11.66
C CYS A 92 11.20 5.68 -12.46
N GLN A 93 11.67 4.44 -12.56
CA GLN A 93 12.88 4.09 -13.31
C GLN A 93 12.75 4.40 -14.81
N GLU A 94 11.62 4.03 -15.43
CA GLU A 94 11.35 4.27 -16.85
C GLU A 94 11.23 5.76 -17.19
N SER A 95 10.96 6.62 -16.20
CA SER A 95 10.87 8.07 -16.40
C SER A 95 12.22 8.76 -16.64
N GLY A 96 13.33 8.13 -16.25
CA GLY A 96 14.67 8.74 -16.26
C GLY A 96 14.84 9.92 -15.30
N LYS A 97 13.86 10.22 -14.44
CA LYS A 97 13.92 11.30 -13.45
C LYS A 97 14.57 10.81 -12.15
N GLN A 98 15.23 11.72 -11.45
CA GLN A 98 15.63 11.51 -10.06
C GLN A 98 14.49 11.97 -9.14
N PHE A 99 14.20 11.16 -8.12
CA PHE A 99 13.21 11.44 -7.09
C PHE A 99 13.92 11.50 -5.74
N ASN A 100 13.69 12.57 -4.99
CA ASN A 100 14.35 12.82 -3.69
C ASN A 100 13.51 12.34 -2.51
N SER A 101 12.25 11.99 -2.74
CA SER A 101 11.34 11.49 -1.71
C SER A 101 10.34 10.47 -2.26
N VAL A 102 9.77 9.66 -1.36
CA VAL A 102 8.66 8.76 -1.70
C VAL A 102 7.44 9.55 -2.16
N HIS A 103 7.16 10.70 -1.55
CA HIS A 103 6.06 11.56 -1.97
C HIS A 103 6.20 12.01 -3.42
N GLU A 104 7.40 12.43 -3.86
CA GLU A 104 7.65 12.77 -5.26
C GLU A 104 7.42 11.59 -6.21
N LYS A 105 7.84 10.37 -5.81
CA LYS A 105 7.57 9.15 -6.58
C LYS A 105 6.07 8.91 -6.74
N LEU A 106 5.34 8.93 -5.63
CA LEU A 106 3.90 8.68 -5.62
C LEU A 106 3.12 9.73 -6.42
N SER A 107 3.44 11.02 -6.25
CA SER A 107 2.85 12.12 -7.04
C SER A 107 3.12 11.98 -8.54
N TYR A 108 4.35 11.57 -8.91
CA TYR A 108 4.67 11.30 -10.29
C TYR A 108 3.86 10.14 -10.86
N VAL A 109 3.81 9.00 -10.17
CA VAL A 109 3.06 7.83 -10.66
C VAL A 109 1.57 8.12 -10.73
N ALA A 110 1.00 8.83 -9.74
CA ALA A 110 -0.40 9.26 -9.78
C ALA A 110 -0.72 10.09 -11.03
N SER A 111 0.20 10.98 -11.46
CA SER A 111 0.03 11.77 -12.70
C SER A 111 0.12 10.94 -14.01
N ARG A 112 0.57 9.69 -13.93
CA ARG A 112 0.69 8.77 -15.08
C ARG A 112 -0.40 7.73 -15.13
N LEU A 113 -1.01 7.41 -14.00
CA LEU A 113 -2.07 6.44 -13.90
C LEU A 113 -3.44 7.10 -14.11
N PRO A 114 -4.47 6.33 -14.51
CA PRO A 114 -5.84 6.84 -14.55
C PRO A 114 -6.29 7.34 -13.18
N ASP A 115 -7.09 8.40 -13.14
CA ASP A 115 -7.56 9.04 -11.89
C ASP A 115 -8.25 8.06 -10.93
N ALA A 116 -8.83 6.96 -11.44
CA ALA A 116 -9.46 5.91 -10.63
C ALA A 116 -8.55 5.34 -9.53
N PHE A 117 -7.22 5.38 -9.74
CA PHE A 117 -6.23 4.86 -8.79
C PHE A 117 -5.93 5.87 -7.67
N SER A 118 -5.84 7.17 -7.97
CA SER A 118 -5.51 8.23 -7.01
C SER A 118 -6.75 8.89 -6.39
N LYS A 119 -7.95 8.68 -6.93
CA LYS A 119 -9.19 9.27 -6.42
C LYS A 119 -9.43 8.90 -4.95
N GLY A 120 -9.61 9.93 -4.12
CA GLY A 120 -9.85 9.78 -2.68
C GLY A 120 -8.59 9.54 -1.86
N THR A 121 -7.41 9.80 -2.43
CA THR A 121 -6.12 9.77 -1.73
C THR A 121 -5.46 11.17 -1.80
N PRO A 122 -4.39 11.42 -1.03
CA PRO A 122 -3.65 12.69 -1.10
C PRO A 122 -3.01 12.99 -2.48
N PHE A 123 -3.00 12.02 -3.40
CA PHE A 123 -2.36 12.12 -4.72
C PHE A 123 -3.36 12.30 -5.86
N ALA A 124 -4.64 12.55 -5.56
CA ALA A 124 -5.65 12.80 -6.59
C ALA A 124 -5.24 14.01 -7.45
N THR A 125 -5.10 13.79 -8.76
CA THR A 125 -4.87 14.86 -9.74
C THR A 125 -6.19 15.57 -10.02
N HIS A 126 -6.20 16.90 -9.86
CA HIS A 126 -7.36 17.76 -10.15
C HIS A 126 -7.49 18.08 -11.64
#